data_AF-A0A512E096-F1
#
_entry.id   AF-A0A512E096-F1
#
_cell.length_a   1.000
_cell.length_b   1.000
_cell.length_c   1.000
_cell.angle_alpha   90.00
_cell.angle_beta   90.00
_cell.angle_gamma   90.00
#
_symmetry.space_group_name_H-M   'P 1'
#
loop_
_entity.id
_entity.type
_entity.pdbx_description
1 polymer ?
#
loop_
_entity_poly.entity_id
_entity_poly.type
_entity_poly.pdbx_seq_one_letter_code
_entity_poly.pdbx_strand_id
1 'polypeptide(L)'
;MDRPDQFGPWMQGLDPAERLARLRSLRALVQLLAGPDHPLCEALAQAEVDPTDAAAIEAWEALMTMPTLRRRRILASLATLTRSTTRQGVSCG
;
A
#
# COMPACT_ATOMS: atom_id res chain seq x y z
N MET A 1 -0.04 -1.98 19.44
CA MET A 1 -0.19 -2.37 18.02
C MET A 1 -0.66 -1.12 17.30
N ASP A 2 0.21 -0.51 16.50
CA ASP A 2 -0.17 0.66 15.68
C ASP A 2 -1.26 0.23 14.71
N ARG A 3 -2.35 0.99 14.74
CA ARG A 3 -3.56 0.75 13.98
C ARG A 3 -3.30 1.14 12.50
N PRO A 4 -3.76 0.36 11.50
CA PRO A 4 -3.47 0.60 10.08
C PRO A 4 -3.96 1.97 9.55
N ASP A 5 -4.85 2.64 10.27
CA ASP A 5 -5.57 3.88 9.93
C ASP A 5 -4.71 5.12 9.62
N GLN A 6 -3.38 5.05 9.78
CA GLN A 6 -2.51 6.21 9.70
C GLN A 6 -1.52 6.20 8.52
N PHE A 7 -1.47 5.17 7.67
CA PHE A 7 -0.46 5.12 6.62
C PHE A 7 -0.89 4.39 5.33
N GLY A 8 -0.38 4.85 4.18
CA GLY A 8 -0.44 4.11 2.92
C GLY A 8 -1.87 3.99 2.35
N PRO A 9 -2.27 2.80 1.84
CA PRO A 9 -3.64 2.54 1.35
C PRO A 9 -4.69 2.46 2.46
N TRP A 10 -4.28 2.37 3.74
CA TRP A 10 -5.17 2.24 4.90
C TRP A 10 -5.52 3.59 5.56
N MET A 11 -5.06 4.70 4.98
CA MET A 11 -5.38 6.04 5.45
C MET A 11 -6.88 6.33 5.29
N GLN A 12 -7.51 6.87 6.34
CA GLN A 12 -8.91 7.25 6.27
C GLN A 12 -9.14 8.41 5.29
N GLY A 13 -10.30 8.42 4.62
CA GLY A 13 -10.71 9.49 3.72
C GLY A 13 -10.06 9.46 2.33
N LEU A 14 -9.39 8.36 1.95
CA LEU A 14 -8.92 8.19 0.58
C LEU A 14 -10.08 7.94 -0.37
N ASP A 15 -10.02 8.59 -1.53
CA ASP A 15 -10.84 8.23 -2.67
C ASP A 15 -10.59 6.74 -3.03
N PRO A 16 -11.63 5.96 -3.37
CA PRO A 16 -11.46 4.54 -3.72
C PRO A 16 -10.43 4.30 -4.83
N ALA A 17 -10.32 5.19 -5.83
CA ALA A 17 -9.34 5.04 -6.90
C ALA A 17 -7.91 5.29 -6.39
N GLU A 18 -7.71 6.26 -5.50
CA GLU A 18 -6.41 6.51 -4.85
C GLU A 18 -6.02 5.34 -3.93
N ARG A 19 -6.96 4.78 -3.16
CA ARG A 19 -6.72 3.56 -2.36
C ARG A 19 -6.24 2.42 -3.26
N LEU A 20 -6.94 2.18 -4.37
CA LEU A 20 -6.57 1.14 -5.34
C LEU A 20 -5.19 1.39 -5.96
N ALA A 21 -4.89 2.64 -6.34
CA ALA A 21 -3.59 3.01 -6.90
C ALA A 21 -2.44 2.76 -5.90
N ARG A 22 -2.66 3.05 -4.61
CA ARG A 22 -1.69 2.77 -3.54
C ARG A 22 -1.49 1.29 -3.30
N LEU A 23 -2.55 0.47 -3.32
CA LEU A 23 -2.45 -0.98 -3.21
C LEU A 23 -1.63 -1.58 -4.36
N ARG A 24 -1.92 -1.17 -5.61
CA ARG A 24 -1.17 -1.59 -6.80
C ARG A 24 0.30 -1.19 -6.73
N SER A 25 0.57 0.05 -6.30
CA SER A 25 1.93 0.56 -6.13
C SER A 25 2.69 -0.22 -5.06
N LEU A 26 2.05 -0.51 -3.93
CA LEU A 26 2.63 -1.33 -2.87
C LEU A 26 2.93 -2.75 -3.37
N ARG A 27 2.01 -3.38 -4.10
CA ARG A 27 2.21 -4.71 -4.69
C ARG A 27 3.41 -4.73 -5.64
N ALA A 28 3.53 -3.74 -6.52
CA ALA A 28 4.67 -3.63 -7.42
C ALA A 28 6.01 -3.48 -6.66
N LEU A 29 6.04 -2.68 -5.60
CA LEU A 29 7.24 -2.51 -4.77
C LEU A 29 7.62 -3.80 -4.03
N VAL A 30 6.64 -4.55 -3.54
CA VAL A 30 6.86 -5.85 -2.90
C VAL A 30 7.42 -6.85 -3.91
N GLN A 31 6.83 -6.96 -5.10
CA GLN A 31 7.34 -7.83 -6.17
C GLN A 31 8.80 -7.50 -6.50
N LEU A 32 9.15 -6.23 -6.61
CA LEU A 32 10.50 -5.78 -6.97
C LEU A 32 11.53 -6.00 -5.84
N LEU A 33 11.15 -5.77 -4.58
CA LEU A 33 12.09 -5.73 -3.44
C LEU A 33 12.10 -6.99 -2.57
N ALA A 34 11.05 -7.82 -2.67
CA ALA A 34 10.89 -9.05 -1.91
C ALA A 34 10.76 -10.30 -2.82
N GLY A 35 10.49 -10.10 -4.12
CA GLY A 35 10.29 -11.16 -5.10
C GLY A 35 8.82 -11.36 -5.46
N PRO A 36 8.53 -11.89 -6.66
CA PRO A 36 7.17 -12.06 -7.16
C PRO A 36 6.35 -13.06 -6.33
N ASP A 37 6.99 -14.12 -5.82
CA ASP A 37 6.34 -15.21 -5.07
C ASP A 37 6.18 -14.92 -3.57
N HIS A 38 6.42 -13.68 -3.15
CA HIS A 38 6.25 -13.31 -1.75
C HIS A 38 4.74 -13.32 -1.39
N PRO A 39 4.31 -13.94 -0.28
CA PRO A 39 2.87 -14.09 0.06
C PRO A 39 2.13 -12.75 0.20
N LEU A 40 2.84 -11.69 0.58
CA LEU A 40 2.29 -10.33 0.59
C LEU A 40 1.80 -9.86 -0.80
N CYS A 41 2.34 -10.36 -1.90
CA CYS A 41 1.86 -10.04 -3.25
C CYS A 41 0.42 -10.51 -3.48
N GLU A 42 0.10 -11.71 -3.00
CA GLU A 42 -1.24 -12.30 -3.11
C GLU A 42 -2.22 -11.59 -2.18
N ALA A 43 -1.83 -11.36 -0.92
CA ALA A 43 -2.64 -10.60 0.03
C ALA A 43 -2.98 -9.19 -0.50
N LEU A 44 -2.01 -8.50 -1.11
CA LEU A 44 -2.25 -7.20 -1.73
C LEU A 44 -3.15 -7.28 -2.97
N ALA A 45 -3.02 -8.32 -3.79
CA ALA A 45 -3.90 -8.53 -4.94
C ALA A 45 -5.35 -8.78 -4.50
N GLN A 46 -5.54 -9.56 -3.42
CA GLN A 46 -6.86 -9.79 -2.84
C GLN A 46 -7.45 -8.50 -2.26
N ALA A 47 -6.63 -7.67 -1.60
CA ALA A 47 -7.04 -6.37 -1.08
C ALA A 47 -7.48 -5.36 -2.18
N GLU A 48 -7.03 -5.52 -3.42
CA GLU A 48 -7.47 -4.69 -4.56
C GLU A 48 -8.95 -4.89 -4.90
N VAL A 49 -9.51 -6.08 -4.62
CA VAL A 49 -10.88 -6.45 -5.02
C VAL A 49 -11.81 -6.73 -3.84
N ASP A 50 -11.27 -6.82 -2.62
CA ASP A 50 -12.05 -7.07 -1.40
C ASP A 50 -12.75 -5.79 -0.89
N PRO A 51 -14.10 -5.79 -0.83
CA PRO A 51 -14.87 -4.66 -0.30
C PRO A 51 -14.92 -4.60 1.23
N THR A 52 -14.48 -5.65 1.95
CA THR A 52 -14.65 -5.79 3.41
C THR A 52 -13.43 -5.36 4.24
N ASP A 53 -12.38 -4.88 3.58
CA ASP A 53 -11.07 -4.54 4.17
C ASP A 53 -10.33 -5.70 4.89
N ALA A 54 -10.90 -6.91 4.92
CA ALA A 54 -10.29 -8.07 5.57
C ALA A 54 -8.92 -8.42 4.94
N ALA A 55 -8.86 -8.50 3.61
CA ALA A 55 -7.62 -8.76 2.89
C ALA A 55 -6.61 -7.62 3.02
N ALA A 56 -7.10 -6.38 3.20
CA ALA A 56 -6.24 -5.23 3.45
C ALA A 56 -5.58 -5.34 4.84
N ILE A 57 -6.29 -5.82 5.86
CA ILE A 57 -5.74 -6.09 7.19
C ILE A 57 -4.70 -7.20 7.15
N GLU A 58 -4.98 -8.31 6.46
CA GLU A 58 -4.02 -9.40 6.29
C GLU A 58 -2.73 -8.93 5.59
N ALA A 59 -2.86 -8.12 4.53
CA ALA A 59 -1.72 -7.53 3.84
C ALA A 59 -0.90 -6.60 4.76
N TRP A 60 -1.56 -5.84 5.64
CA TRP A 60 -0.88 -5.01 6.63
C TRP A 60 -0.08 -5.85 7.63
N GLU A 61 -0.68 -6.91 8.18
CA GLU A 61 -0.02 -7.81 9.12
C GLU A 61 1.19 -8.47 8.46
N ALA A 62 1.02 -9.01 7.25
CA ALA A 62 2.11 -9.57 6.47
C ALA A 62 3.24 -8.56 6.22
N LEU A 63 2.92 -7.29 5.91
CA LEU A 63 3.91 -6.22 5.78
C LEU A 63 4.65 -5.94 7.10
N MET A 64 3.97 -5.99 8.24
CA MET A 64 4.57 -5.75 9.55
C MET A 64 5.51 -6.87 10.02
N THR A 65 5.29 -8.11 9.55
CA THR A 65 6.19 -9.25 9.84
C THR A 65 7.48 -9.24 9.01
N MET A 66 7.56 -8.39 7.98
CA MET A 66 8.75 -8.32 7.12
C MET A 66 10.00 -7.84 7.89
N PRO A 67 11.21 -8.29 7.48
CA PRO A 67 12.46 -7.76 8.03
C PRO A 67 12.51 -6.24 7.99
N THR A 68 12.86 -5.61 9.12
CA THR A 68 12.77 -4.16 9.33
C THR A 68 13.39 -3.33 8.21
N LEU A 69 14.57 -3.71 7.71
CA LEU A 69 15.25 -3.00 6.63
C LEU A 69 14.43 -3.02 5.32
N ARG A 70 13.88 -4.19 4.96
CA ARG A 70 13.07 -4.35 3.75
C ARG A 70 11.76 -3.60 3.86
N ARG A 71 11.06 -3.73 4.99
CA ARG A 71 9.83 -3.00 5.31
C ARG A 71 10.03 -1.49 5.17
N ARG A 72 11.08 -0.94 5.80
CA ARG A 72 11.39 0.50 5.71
C ARG A 72 11.63 0.95 4.28
N ARG A 73 12.35 0.17 3.47
CA ARG A 73 12.62 0.50 2.06
C ARG A 73 11.33 0.55 1.24
N ILE A 74 10.45 -0.44 1.40
CA ILE A 74 9.14 -0.47 0.72
C ILE A 74 8.29 0.73 1.11
N LEU A 75 8.14 1.00 2.41
CA LEU A 75 7.31 2.11 2.90
C LEU A 75 7.86 3.48 2.47
N ALA A 76 9.18 3.66 2.48
CA ALA A 76 9.81 4.90 2.00
C ALA A 76 9.61 5.12 0.49
N SER A 77 9.69 4.06 -0.31
CA SER A 77 9.40 4.11 -1.75
C SER A 77 7.94 4.46 -2.00
N LEU A 78 7.00 3.81 -1.30
CA LEU A 78 5.57 4.12 -1.40
C LEU A 78 5.28 5.58 -1.04
N ALA A 79 5.83 6.06 0.08
CA ALA A 79 5.66 7.45 0.50
C ALA A 79 6.22 8.45 -0.53
N THR A 80 7.26 8.08 -1.27
CA THR A 80 7.81 8.92 -2.35
C THR A 80 6.89 8.96 -3.57
N LEU A 81 6.27 7.84 -3.93
CA LEU A 81 5.29 7.78 -5.02
C LEU A 81 4.04 8.60 -4.68
N THR A 82 3.50 8.46 -3.47
CA THR A 82 2.24 9.11 -3.09
C THR A 82 2.37 10.61 -2.83
N ARG A 83 3.53 11.09 -2.34
CA ARG A 83 3.79 12.54 -2.21
C ARG A 83 3.81 13.26 -3.57
N SER A 84 4.19 12.57 -4.64
CA SER A 84 4.26 13.13 -5.98
C SER A 84 2.86 13.36 -6.57
N THR A 85 1.90 12.48 -6.26
CA THR A 85 0.51 12.57 -6.71
C THR A 85 -0.23 13.77 -6.11
N THR A 86 0.04 14.13 -4.84
CA THR A 86 -0.59 15.29 -4.18
C THR A 86 -0.27 16.63 -4.86
N ARG A 87 0.76 16.70 -5.73
CA ARG A 87 1.15 17.94 -6.42
C ARG A 87 0.39 18.22 -7.74
N GLN A 88 -0.51 17.34 -8.18
CA GLN A 88 -1.26 17.48 -9.45
C GLN A 88 -2.75 17.85 -9.29
N GLY A 89 -3.14 18.38 -8.14
CA GLY A 89 -4.50 18.88 -7.91
C GLY A 89 -4.64 20.39 -8.02
N VAL A 90 -4.13 21.06 -9.07
CA VAL A 90 -4.51 22.46 -9.36
C VAL A 90 -4.59 22.73 -10.86
N SER A 91 -5.76 23.25 -11.27
CA SER A 91 -6.07 24.02 -12.48
C SER A 91 -6.60 23.26 -13.72
N CYS A 92 -7.92 23.09 -13.76
CA CYS A 92 -8.76 23.43 -14.91
C CYS A 92 -10.16 23.79 -14.38
N GLY A 93 -10.54 25.06 -14.50
CA GLY A 93 -11.83 25.61 -14.06
C GLY A 93 -11.73 27.09 -13.77
#